data_AF-A0A9W6T176-F1
#
_entry.id   AF-A0A9W6T176-F1
#
_cell.length_a   1.000
_cell.length_b   1.000
_cell.length_c   1.000
_cell.angle_alpha   90.00
_cell.angle_beta   90.00
_cell.angle_gamma   90.00
#
_symmetry.space_group_name_H-M   'P 1'
#
loop_
_entity.id
_entity.type
_entity.pdbx_description
1 polymer ?
#
loop_
_entity_poly.entity_id
_entity_poly.type
_entity_poly.pdbx_seq_one_letter_code
_entity_poly.pdbx_strand_id
1 'polypeptide(L)'
;MAPSNRLSEINNAISNDPKRIKLLGNIKINKEDIPEKPFKTTVIGSGNWGSTIAKVIAENSIEKPELFNPIVNMWVFEELIDGRKLTEIINEEHENVKYLPDIKLPSNIRAVPDLVEAYIKRS
;
A
#
# COMPACT_ATOMS: atom_id res chain seq x y z
N MET A 1 -4.39 -2.20 24.70
CA MET A 1 -3.02 -1.97 24.18
C MET A 1 -3.15 -0.99 23.02
N ALA A 2 -2.46 0.16 23.09
CA ALA A 2 -2.61 1.23 22.09
C ALA A 2 -2.06 0.81 20.71
N PRO A 3 -2.60 1.31 19.58
CA PRO A 3 -2.09 1.00 18.23
C PRO A 3 -0.60 1.26 18.05
N SER A 4 -0.07 2.29 18.72
CA SER A 4 1.37 2.63 18.76
C SER A 4 2.24 1.53 19.35
N ASN A 5 1.75 0.81 20.37
CA ASN A 5 2.49 -0.29 21.00
C ASN A 5 2.54 -1.53 20.10
N ARG A 6 1.52 -1.75 19.27
CA ARG A 6 1.52 -2.85 18.28
C ARG A 6 2.46 -2.54 17.13
N LEU A 7 2.51 -1.28 16.68
CA LEU A 7 3.43 -0.84 15.64
C LEU A 7 4.90 -0.90 16.10
N SER A 8 5.20 -0.58 17.36
CA SER A 8 6.55 -0.75 17.90
C SER A 8 6.94 -2.22 18.05
N GLU A 9 6.02 -3.09 18.47
CA GLU A 9 6.22 -4.55 18.51
C GLU A 9 6.43 -5.14 17.10
N ILE A 10 5.65 -4.70 16.11
CA ILE A 10 5.81 -5.11 14.70
C ILE A 10 7.14 -4.59 14.16
N ASN A 11 7.50 -3.34 14.41
CA ASN A 11 8.81 -2.79 14.01
C ASN A 11 9.97 -3.54 14.67
N ASN A 12 9.83 -3.97 15.93
CA ASN A 12 10.81 -4.81 16.60
C ASN A 12 10.87 -6.22 16.00
N ALA A 13 9.72 -6.80 15.60
CA ALA A 13 9.63 -8.10 14.94
C ALA A 13 10.13 -8.08 13.47
N ILE A 14 10.03 -6.92 12.81
CA ILE A 14 10.56 -6.65 11.46
C ILE A 14 12.03 -6.18 11.54
N SER A 15 12.53 -5.84 12.73
CA SER A 15 13.86 -5.24 12.88
C SER A 15 14.96 -6.12 12.29
N ASN A 16 15.87 -5.44 11.59
CA ASN A 16 16.89 -5.93 10.68
C ASN A 16 17.87 -6.95 11.30
N ASP A 17 17.46 -8.20 11.45
CA ASP A 17 18.41 -9.30 11.69
C ASP A 17 19.27 -9.53 10.42
N PRO A 18 20.58 -9.24 10.44
CA PRO A 18 21.47 -9.42 9.29
C PRO A 18 21.52 -10.87 8.79
N LYS A 19 21.23 -11.86 9.65
CA LYS A 19 21.17 -13.28 9.26
C LYS A 19 19.97 -13.58 8.36
N ARG A 20 18.87 -12.83 8.52
CA ARG A 20 17.66 -12.97 7.69
C ARG A 20 17.77 -12.20 6.38
N ILE A 21 18.46 -11.05 6.37
CA ILE A 21 18.89 -10.36 5.14
C ILE A 21 19.78 -11.27 4.30
N LYS A 22 20.66 -12.07 4.92
CA LYS A 22 21.47 -13.08 4.24
C LYS A 22 20.66 -14.28 3.71
N LEU A 23 19.52 -14.60 4.35
CA LEU A 23 18.59 -15.64 3.89
C LEU A 23 17.76 -15.18 2.68
N LEU A 24 17.37 -13.89 2.64
CA LEU A 24 16.66 -13.27 1.51
C LEU A 24 17.61 -12.83 0.39
N GLY A 25 18.88 -12.56 0.71
CA GLY A 25 19.91 -12.07 -0.22
C GLY A 25 20.33 -13.06 -1.32
N ASN A 26 19.75 -14.26 -1.34
CA ASN A 26 19.99 -15.29 -2.37
C ASN A 26 18.72 -15.70 -3.13
N ILE A 27 17.63 -14.92 -3.08
CA ILE A 27 16.56 -15.09 -4.07
C ILE A 27 17.08 -14.50 -5.38
N LYS A 28 17.69 -15.33 -6.22
CA LYS A 28 17.91 -14.98 -7.63
C LYS A 28 16.53 -14.90 -8.27
N ILE A 29 16.05 -13.68 -8.52
CA ILE A 29 14.94 -13.46 -9.44
C ILE A 29 15.46 -13.90 -10.81
N ASN A 30 14.91 -15.00 -11.33
CA ASN A 30 15.29 -15.45 -12.66
C ASN A 30 14.64 -14.52 -13.69
N LYS A 31 15.19 -14.48 -14.90
CA LYS A 31 14.65 -13.61 -15.95
C LYS A 31 13.20 -13.96 -16.27
N GLU A 32 12.80 -15.22 -16.06
CA GLU A 32 11.43 -15.70 -16.26
C GLU A 32 10.47 -15.21 -15.15
N ASP A 33 10.97 -14.80 -13.99
CA ASP A 33 10.18 -14.31 -12.85
C ASP A 33 9.82 -12.81 -13.00
N ILE A 34 10.48 -12.10 -13.91
CA ILE A 34 10.21 -10.70 -14.24
C ILE A 34 9.07 -10.68 -15.26
N PRO A 35 7.93 -10.04 -14.98
CA PRO A 35 6.82 -10.03 -15.91
C PRO A 35 7.16 -9.19 -17.14
N GLU A 36 6.65 -9.56 -18.31
CA GLU A 36 6.79 -8.77 -19.53
C GLU A 36 6.20 -7.35 -19.38
N LYS A 37 5.15 -7.24 -18.55
CA LYS A 37 4.53 -5.98 -18.14
C LYS A 37 4.45 -5.93 -16.61
N PRO A 38 4.83 -4.81 -15.96
CA PRO A 38 4.76 -4.69 -14.51
C PRO A 38 3.36 -5.03 -13.97
N PHE A 39 3.32 -5.77 -12.86
CA PHE A 39 2.09 -6.15 -12.18
C PHE A 39 1.38 -4.90 -11.68
N LYS A 40 0.10 -4.78 -12.01
CA LYS A 40 -0.75 -3.73 -11.46
C LYS A 40 -1.36 -4.22 -10.16
N THR A 41 -1.29 -3.39 -9.12
CA THR A 41 -1.67 -3.79 -7.76
C THR A 41 -2.89 -3.01 -7.27
N THR A 42 -3.76 -3.69 -6.52
CA THR A 42 -4.94 -3.08 -5.91
C THR A 42 -5.10 -3.60 -4.49
N VAL A 43 -5.34 -2.70 -3.53
CA VAL A 43 -5.75 -3.04 -2.18
C VAL A 43 -7.26 -2.90 -2.06
N ILE A 44 -7.95 -3.97 -1.68
CA ILE A 44 -9.39 -3.97 -1.44
C ILE A 44 -9.64 -3.79 0.05
N GLY A 45 -9.97 -2.56 0.44
CA GLY A 45 -10.29 -2.17 1.81
C GLY A 45 -9.39 -1.03 2.31
N SER A 46 -10.00 -0.09 3.02
CA SER A 46 -9.40 1.19 3.43
C SER A 46 -9.42 1.41 4.95
N GLY A 47 -9.63 0.35 5.73
CA GLY A 47 -9.48 0.42 7.19
C GLY A 47 -8.03 0.70 7.62
N ASN A 48 -7.76 0.68 8.92
CA ASN A 48 -6.42 0.94 9.46
C ASN A 48 -5.35 0.04 8.81
N TRP A 49 -5.60 -1.27 8.75
CA TRP A 49 -4.67 -2.22 8.12
C TRP A 49 -4.63 -2.09 6.60
N GLY A 50 -5.78 -1.82 5.95
CA GLY A 50 -5.86 -1.60 4.50
C GLY A 50 -5.01 -0.41 4.05
N SER A 51 -5.08 0.70 4.79
CA SER A 51 -4.26 1.89 4.56
C SER A 51 -2.78 1.63 4.82
N THR A 52 -2.48 0.91 5.92
CA THR A 52 -1.10 0.53 6.28
C THR A 52 -0.45 -0.33 5.20
N ILE A 53 -1.14 -1.37 4.71
CA ILE A 53 -0.58 -2.25 3.68
C ILE A 53 -0.51 -1.56 2.32
N ALA A 54 -1.47 -0.68 2.00
CA ALA A 54 -1.41 0.14 0.79
C ALA A 54 -0.15 1.00 0.76
N LYS A 55 0.22 1.63 1.89
CA LYS A 55 1.49 2.38 2.02
C LYS A 55 2.70 1.50 1.71
N VAL A 56 2.83 0.34 2.36
CA VAL A 56 3.96 -0.58 2.16
C VAL A 56 4.05 -1.06 0.71
N ILE A 57 2.92 -1.41 0.10
CA ILE A 57 2.86 -1.85 -1.30
C ILE A 57 3.25 -0.71 -2.24
N ALA A 58 2.77 0.51 -2.00
CA ALA A 58 3.07 1.67 -2.82
C ALA A 58 4.55 2.05 -2.78
N GLU A 59 5.20 2.00 -1.62
CA GLU A 59 6.65 2.21 -1.48
C GLU A 59 7.44 1.13 -2.25
N ASN A 60 7.08 -0.15 -2.08
CA ASN A 60 7.71 -1.24 -2.82
C ASN A 60 7.50 -1.16 -4.34
N SER A 61 6.35 -0.64 -4.78
CA SER A 61 6.05 -0.50 -6.21
C SER A 61 6.89 0.60 -6.87
N ILE A 62 7.31 1.62 -6.10
CA ILE A 62 8.29 2.62 -6.55
C ILE A 62 9.70 2.02 -6.58
N GLU A 63 10.07 1.21 -5.57
CA GLU A 63 11.40 0.60 -5.47
C GLU A 63 11.66 -0.48 -6.53
N LYS A 64 10.61 -1.12 -7.05
CA LYS A 64 10.69 -2.26 -7.98
C LYS A 64 9.85 -2.05 -9.26
N PRO A 65 10.13 -1.00 -10.05
CA PRO A 65 9.33 -0.63 -11.22
C PRO A 65 9.36 -1.65 -12.36
N GLU A 66 10.37 -2.53 -12.39
CA GLU A 66 10.46 -3.67 -13.32
C GLU A 66 9.45 -4.78 -13.00
N LEU A 67 9.00 -4.84 -11.74
CA LEU A 67 8.03 -5.84 -11.29
C LEU A 67 6.63 -5.26 -11.13
N PHE A 68 6.49 -4.01 -10.68
CA PHE A 68 5.20 -3.43 -10.29
C PHE A 68 4.93 -2.09 -10.95
N ASN A 69 3.67 -1.86 -11.31
CA ASN A 69 3.22 -0.54 -11.72
C ASN A 69 3.31 0.41 -10.51
N PRO A 70 3.86 1.62 -10.68
CA PRO A 70 4.02 2.54 -9.56
C PRO A 70 2.67 2.96 -8.96
N ILE A 71 1.59 3.02 -9.74
CA ILE A 71 0.27 3.40 -9.20
C ILE A 71 -0.40 2.20 -8.54
N VAL A 72 -0.76 2.38 -7.27
CA VAL A 72 -1.51 1.39 -6.49
C VAL A 72 -2.92 1.91 -6.26
N ASN A 73 -3.91 1.19 -6.79
CA ASN A 73 -5.30 1.49 -6.47
C ASN A 73 -5.61 1.03 -5.04
N MET A 74 -6.37 1.82 -4.30
CA MET A 74 -6.96 1.42 -3.03
C MET A 74 -8.47 1.62 -3.14
N TRP A 75 -9.23 0.52 -3.06
CA TRP A 75 -10.67 0.62 -2.96
C TRP A 75 -11.05 1.15 -1.58
N VAL A 76 -11.78 2.26 -1.56
CA VAL A 76 -12.24 2.95 -0.36
C VAL A 76 -13.76 2.99 -0.43
N PHE A 77 -14.45 2.40 0.55
CA PHE A 77 -15.90 2.62 0.63
C PHE A 77 -16.16 4.11 0.84
N GLU A 78 -17.01 4.71 0.01
CA GLU A 78 -17.18 6.16 0.00
C GLU A 78 -17.93 6.62 1.25
N GLU A 79 -17.33 7.56 1.98
CA GLU A 79 -17.88 8.13 3.20
C GLU A 79 -17.66 9.65 3.19
N LEU A 80 -18.53 10.39 3.90
CA LEU A 80 -18.38 11.83 4.07
C LEU A 80 -17.70 12.13 5.42
N ILE A 81 -16.60 12.86 5.37
CA ILE A 81 -15.89 13.42 6.52
C ILE A 81 -16.01 14.94 6.42
N ASP A 82 -16.73 15.55 7.36
CA ASP A 82 -16.98 17.00 7.38
C ASP A 82 -17.47 17.57 6.04
N GLY A 83 -18.31 16.79 5.34
CA GLY A 83 -18.89 17.16 4.04
C GLY A 83 -18.02 16.88 2.81
N ARG A 84 -16.80 16.37 2.98
CA ARG A 84 -15.90 15.95 1.89
C ARG A 84 -15.85 14.44 1.74
N LYS A 85 -15.67 13.94 0.53
CA LYS A 85 -15.53 12.50 0.28
C LYS A 85 -14.18 12.01 0.81
N LEU A 86 -14.19 10.88 1.51
CA LEU A 86 -12.96 10.27 2.04
C LEU A 86 -11.96 9.96 0.91
N THR A 87 -12.43 9.56 -0.27
CA THR A 87 -11.55 9.34 -1.44
C THR A 87 -10.85 10.61 -1.90
N GLU A 88 -11.56 11.75 -1.93
CA GLU A 88 -11.00 13.07 -2.29
C GLU A 88 -9.95 13.49 -1.27
N ILE A 89 -10.26 13.38 0.04
CA ILE A 89 -9.30 13.68 1.12
C ILE A 89 -8.03 12.83 0.97
N ILE A 90 -8.16 11.52 0.75
CA ILE A 90 -7.00 10.64 0.58
C ILE A 90 -6.19 11.00 -0.67
N ASN A 91 -6.83 11.33 -1.78
CA ASN A 91 -6.12 11.65 -3.03
C ASN A 91 -5.44 13.03 -3.00
N GLU A 92 -6.02 14.00 -2.29
CA GLU A 92 -5.50 15.37 -2.20
C GLU A 92 -4.47 15.55 -1.06
N GLU A 93 -4.78 15.01 0.11
CA GLU A 93 -4.00 15.22 1.33
C GLU A 93 -3.06 14.06 1.64
N HIS A 94 -3.19 12.98 0.87
CA HIS A 94 -2.44 11.74 1.04
C HIS A 94 -2.54 11.22 2.48
N GLU A 95 -3.75 11.17 3.02
CA GLU A 95 -3.99 10.74 4.39
C GLU A 95 -5.39 10.14 4.53
N ASN A 96 -5.51 9.02 5.23
CA ASN A 96 -6.79 8.47 5.61
C ASN A 96 -7.15 8.99 7.00
N VAL A 97 -7.67 10.21 7.06
CA VAL A 97 -7.97 10.96 8.29
C VAL A 97 -8.88 10.22 9.27
N LYS A 98 -9.67 9.24 8.79
CA LYS A 98 -10.58 8.44 9.62
C LYS A 98 -9.93 7.19 10.19
N TYR A 99 -9.24 6.41 9.36
CA TYR A 99 -8.79 5.06 9.71
C TYR A 99 -7.30 4.96 10.01
N LEU A 100 -6.50 5.93 9.55
CA LEU A 100 -5.06 6.02 9.79
C LEU A 100 -4.62 7.51 9.89
N PRO A 101 -5.11 8.25 10.91
CA PRO A 101 -4.80 9.67 11.08
C PRO A 101 -3.31 9.89 11.34
N ASP A 102 -2.82 11.08 11.00
CA ASP A 102 -1.45 11.57 11.21
C ASP A 102 -0.35 10.81 10.44
N ILE A 103 -0.72 9.90 9.53
CA ILE A 103 0.21 9.15 8.70
C ILE A 103 0.01 9.51 7.23
N LYS A 104 1.06 10.09 6.63
CA LYS A 104 1.08 10.35 5.19
C LYS A 104 1.25 9.07 4.39
N LEU A 105 0.33 8.89 3.46
CA LEU A 105 0.32 7.88 2.43
C LEU A 105 1.21 8.33 1.26
N PRO A 106 1.84 7.40 0.54
CA PRO A 106 2.55 7.71 -0.69
C PRO A 106 1.62 8.28 -1.77
N SER A 107 2.10 9.26 -2.54
CA SER A 107 1.31 9.98 -3.55
C SER A 107 0.92 9.12 -4.77
N ASN A 108 1.54 7.95 -4.91
CA ASN A 108 1.21 6.95 -5.92
C ASN A 108 0.07 6.01 -5.50
N ILE A 109 -0.56 6.24 -4.35
CA ILE A 109 -1.83 5.61 -3.98
C ILE A 109 -2.98 6.41 -4.60
N ARG A 110 -3.87 5.69 -5.29
CA ARG A 110 -5.11 6.25 -5.82
C ARG A 110 -6.30 5.64 -5.10
N ALA A 111 -6.98 6.44 -4.28
CA ALA A 111 -8.24 6.06 -3.66
C ALA A 111 -9.37 6.07 -4.69
N VAL A 112 -10.09 4.95 -4.80
CA VAL A 112 -11.16 4.75 -5.78
C VAL A 112 -12.41 4.24 -5.07
N PRO A 113 -13.58 4.89 -5.23
CA PRO A 113 -14.80 4.48 -4.54
C PRO A 113 -15.51 3.30 -5.17
N ASP A 114 -15.41 3.17 -6.50
CA ASP A 114 -16.01 2.07 -7.23
C ASP A 114 -15.11 0.83 -7.21
N LEU A 115 -15.67 -0.30 -6.79
CA LEU A 115 -14.91 -1.54 -6.65
C LEU A 115 -14.45 -2.09 -8.01
N VAL A 116 -15.28 -1.93 -9.04
CA VAL A 116 -15.00 -2.44 -10.40
C VAL A 116 -13.93 -1.60 -11.07
N GLU A 117 -13.93 -0.28 -10.86
CA GLU A 117 -12.89 0.64 -11.30
C GLU A 117 -11.58 0.44 -10.54
N ALA A 118 -11.66 0.21 -9.23
CA ALA A 118 -10.50 -0.10 -8.41
C ALA A 118 -9.82 -1.39 -8.90
N TYR A 119 -10.62 -2.40 -9.25
CA TYR A 119 -10.16 -3.65 -9.82
C TYR A 119 -9.46 -3.45 -11.16
N ILE A 120 -8.22 -3.90 -11.24
CA ILE A 120 -7.41 -3.75 -12.44
C ILE A 120 -7.53 -5.01 -13.31
N LYS A 121 -8.12 -4.84 -14.50
CA LYS A 121 -8.14 -5.90 -15.51
C LYS A 121 -6.72 -6.19 -16.01
N ARG A 122 -6.34 -7.47 -16.03
CA ARG A 122 -5.08 -7.93 -16.64
C ARG A 122 -5.21 -7.74 -18.16
N SER A 123 -4.32 -6.92 -18.75
CA SER A 123 -4.26 -6.67 -20.20
C SER A 123 -3.42 -7.72 -20.92
#